data_AF-A0A1R3HRV4-F1
#
_entry.id   AF-A0A1R3HRV4-F1
#
_cell.length_a   1.000
_cell.length_b   1.000
_cell.length_c   1.000
_cell.angle_alpha   90.00
_cell.angle_beta   90.00
_cell.angle_gamma   90.00
#
_symmetry.space_group_name_H-M   'P 1'
#
loop_
_entity.id
_entity.type
_entity.pdbx_description
1 polymer ?
#
loop_
_entity_poly.entity_id
_entity_poly.type
_entity_poly.pdbx_seq_one_letter_code
_entity_poly.pdbx_strand_id
1 'polypeptide(L)' 'MTNGGVDRSVECTGSINAMIFAVKCVHDGWGVAVLVRVPNKDDAFKTHPMNLLNERTLKGTFFGN' A
#
# COMPACT_ATOMS: atom_id res chain seq x y z
N MET A 1 18.49 7.11 -2.52
CA MET A 1 17.74 6.46 -3.62
C MET A 1 16.22 6.63 -3.54
N THR A 2 15.60 7.14 -2.47
CA THR A 2 14.19 7.60 -2.55
C THR A 2 13.86 8.86 -1.73
N ASN A 3 14.74 9.32 -0.83
CA ASN A 3 14.65 10.58 -0.07
C ASN A 3 13.24 10.97 0.45
N GLY A 4 12.40 10.00 0.82
CA GLY A 4 11.00 10.25 1.18
C GLY A 4 10.03 9.11 0.82
N GLY A 5 10.38 8.26 -0.15
CA GLY A 5 9.57 7.11 -0.54
C GLY A 5 9.47 6.97 -2.05
N VAL A 6 8.81 5.92 -2.53
CA VAL A 6 8.56 5.72 -3.97
C VAL A 6 7.25 6.40 -4.38
N ASP A 7 7.16 6.85 -5.63
CA ASP A 7 5.91 7.41 -6.14
C ASP A 7 4.81 6.36 -6.22
N ARG A 8 5.18 5.11 -6.53
CA ARG A 8 4.25 3.98 -6.58
C ARG A 8 4.85 2.70 -6.00
N SER A 9 4.03 1.96 -5.28
CA SER A 9 4.34 0.60 -4.83
C SER A 9 3.24 -0.36 -5.28
N VAL A 10 3.61 -1.61 -5.56
CA VAL A 10 2.68 -2.65 -5.96
C VAL A 10 2.93 -3.89 -5.13
N GLU A 11 1.89 -4.42 -4.51
CA GLU A 11 1.95 -5.65 -3.73
C GLU A 11 1.28 -6.80 -4.51
N CYS A 12 2.06 -7.87 -4.74
CA CYS A 12 1.66 -9.00 -5.58
C CYS A 12 1.79 -10.36 -4.88
N THR A 13 2.13 -10.40 -3.59
CA THR A 13 2.35 -11.65 -2.83
C THR A 13 1.08 -12.12 -2.14
N GLY A 14 0.22 -11.20 -1.69
CA GLY A 14 -0.95 -11.54 -0.87
C GLY A 14 -0.65 -11.54 0.64
N SER A 15 0.58 -11.22 1.04
CA SER A 15 0.96 -11.16 2.46
C SER A 15 0.50 -9.83 3.07
N ILE A 16 -0.25 -9.90 4.18
CA ILE A 16 -0.74 -8.71 4.87
C ILE A 16 0.38 -7.76 5.31
N ASN A 17 1.51 -8.32 5.74
CA ASN A 17 2.68 -7.55 6.14
C ASN A 17 3.26 -6.80 4.94
N ALA A 18 3.39 -7.47 3.79
CA ALA A 18 3.87 -6.84 2.56
C ALA A 18 2.92 -5.74 2.07
N MET A 19 1.60 -5.92 2.21
CA MET A 19 0.60 -4.90 1.87
C MET A 19 0.75 -3.64 2.74
N ILE A 20 0.96 -3.82 4.04
CA ILE A 20 1.18 -2.68 4.94
C ILE A 20 2.49 -1.98 4.59
N PHE A 21 3.56 -2.72 4.30
CA PHE A 21 4.83 -2.14 3.86
C PHE A 21 4.70 -1.38 2.55
N ALA A 22 3.92 -1.88 1.59
CA ALA A 22 3.64 -1.20 0.33
C ALA A 22 3.02 0.19 0.56
N VAL A 23 2.08 0.34 1.50
CA VAL A 23 1.52 1.65 1.86
C VAL A 23 2.53 2.54 2.60
N LYS A 24 3.43 1.94 3.38
CA LYS A 24 4.40 2.70 4.17
C LYS A 24 5.61 3.18 3.37
N CYS A 25 5.95 2.54 2.26
CA CYS A 25 7.11 2.91 1.46
C CYS A 25 6.84 3.98 0.39
N VAL A 26 5.58 4.32 0.14
CA VAL A 26 5.24 5.38 -0.83
C VAL A 26 5.46 6.76 -0.24
N HIS A 27 5.76 7.72 -1.10
CA HIS A 27 6.04 9.10 -0.74
C HIS A 27 4.83 9.77 -0.07
N ASP A 28 5.07 10.54 0.99
CA ASP A 28 4.06 11.40 1.60
C ASP A 28 3.63 12.50 0.60
N GLY A 29 2.34 12.83 0.51
CA GLY A 29 1.82 13.84 -0.42
C GLY A 29 1.18 13.25 -1.69
N TRP A 30 1.87 12.35 -2.40
CA TRP A 30 1.40 11.87 -3.72
C TRP A 30 1.58 10.37 -3.97
N GLY A 31 2.16 9.65 -3.02
CA GLY A 31 2.48 8.24 -3.17
C GLY A 31 1.24 7.35 -3.33
N VAL A 32 1.31 6.38 -4.26
CA VAL A 32 0.19 5.45 -4.52
C VAL A 32 0.62 4.00 -4.31
N ALA A 33 -0.04 3.31 -3.39
CA ALA A 33 0.14 1.88 -3.18
C ALA A 33 -1.01 1.09 -3.83
N VAL A 34 -0.67 0.11 -4.66
CA VAL A 34 -1.63 -0.76 -5.36
C VAL A 34 -1.52 -2.18 -4.82
N LEU A 35 -2.60 -2.68 -4.23
CA LEU A 35 -2.71 -4.07 -3.78
C LEU A 35 -3.40 -4.90 -4.87
N VAL A 36 -2.70 -5.92 -5.37
CA VAL A 36 -3.17 -6.74 -6.52
C VAL A 36 -3.72 -8.09 -6.06
N ARG A 37 -3.26 -8.61 -4.92
CA ARG A 37 -3.73 -9.89 -4.37
C ARG A 37 -4.69 -9.72 -3.21
N VAL A 38 -5.46 -10.78 -2.98
CA VAL A 38 -6.39 -10.89 -1.86
C VAL A 38 -5.67 -11.54 -0.68
N PRO A 39 -5.70 -10.95 0.53
CA PRO A 39 -5.18 -11.58 1.73
C PRO A 39 -6.12 -12.71 2.20
N ASN A 40 -5.72 -13.50 3.20
CA ASN A 40 -6.59 -14.55 3.73
C ASN A 40 -7.77 -13.94 4.49
N LYS A 41 -8.84 -14.73 4.66
CA LYS A 41 -10.09 -14.27 5.30
C LYS A 41 -9.89 -13.74 6.72
N ASP A 42 -8.94 -14.31 7.46
CA ASP A 42 -8.66 -13.97 8.86
C ASP A 42 -7.55 -12.91 9.02
N ASP A 43 -6.95 -12.45 7.90
CA ASP A 43 -5.92 -11.42 7.93
C ASP A 43 -6.55 -10.04 8.14
N ALA A 44 -5.95 -9.25 9.04
CA ALA A 44 -6.39 -7.90 9.34
C ALA A 44 -5.38 -6.86 8.85
N PHE A 45 -5.81 -5.99 7.93
CA PHE A 45 -5.01 -4.85 7.49
C PHE A 45 -5.04 -3.74 8.54
N LYS A 46 -3.89 -3.46 9.16
CA LYS A 46 -3.76 -2.42 10.19
C LYS A 46 -2.69 -1.43 9.77
N THR A 47 -3.06 -0.15 9.70
CA THR A 47 -2.14 0.94 9.38
C THR A 47 -2.46 2.17 10.24
N HIS A 48 -1.47 3.04 10.43
CA HIS A 48 -1.67 4.28 11.17
C HIS A 48 -2.48 5.27 10.31
N PRO A 49 -3.53 5.95 10.84
CA PRO A 49 -4.36 6.87 10.06
C PRO A 49 -3.57 7.97 9.34
N MET A 50 -2.46 8.42 9.95
CA MET A 50 -1.52 9.38 9.34
C MET A 50 -0.98 8.94 7.98
N ASN A 51 -0.89 7.64 7.71
CA ASN A 51 -0.45 7.17 6.40
C ASN A 51 -1.45 7.53 5.29
N LEU A 52 -2.74 7.73 5.60
CA LEU A 52 -3.73 8.20 4.62
C LEU A 52 -3.92 9.71 4.69
N LEU A 53 -3.86 10.28 5.90
CA LEU A 53 -3.99 11.73 6.11
C LEU A 53 -2.81 12.52 5.54
N ASN A 54 -1.62 11.93 5.44
CA ASN A 54 -0.47 12.50 4.71
C ASN A 54 -0.59 12.30 3.19
N GLU A 55 -1.81 12.25 2.67
CA GLU A 55 -2.14 12.22 1.24
C GLU A 55 -1.56 11.01 0.47
N ARG A 56 -1.21 9.91 1.15
CA ARG A 56 -0.91 8.66 0.44
C ARG A 56 -2.22 8.00 0.01
N THR A 57 -2.20 7.43 -1.19
CA THR A 57 -3.37 6.76 -1.76
C THR A 57 -3.21 5.25 -1.70
N LEU A 58 -4.17 4.56 -1.09
CA LEU A 58 -4.30 3.11 -1.14
C LEU A 58 -5.33 2.72 -2.21
N LYS A 59 -4.93 1.90 -3.19
CA LYS A 59 -5.81 1.33 -4.21
C LYS A 59 -5.74 -0.20 -4.17
N GLY A 60 -6.88 -0.84 -4.40
CA GLY A 60 -6.95 -2.26 -4.73
C GLY A 60 -7.33 -2.43 -6.19
N THR A 61 -6.85 -3.48 -6.85
CA THR A 61 -7.30 -3.86 -8.19
C THR A 61 -7.54 -5.36 -8.28
N PHE A 62 -8.63 -5.73 -8.94
CA PHE A 62 -8.89 -7.08 -9.40
C PHE A 62 -8.77 -7.05 -10.92
N PHE A 63 -7.94 -7.93 -11.49
CA PHE A 63 -7.70 -8.03 -12.94
C PHE A 63 -7.04 -6.80 -13.62
N GLY A 64 -6.50 -5.85 -12.86
CA GLY A 64 -5.71 -4.74 -13.43
C GLY A 64 -6.55 -3.59 -14.00
N ASN A 65 -7.81 -3.47 -13.59
CA ASN A 65 -8.66 -2.29 -13.81
C ASN A 65 -8.22 -1.10 -12.95
#